data_AF-A0AAW8BIF7-F1
#
_entry.id   AF-A0AAW8BIF7-F1
#
_cell.length_a   1.000
_cell.length_b   1.000
_cell.length_c   1.000
_cell.angle_alpha   90.00
_cell.angle_beta   90.00
_cell.angle_gamma   90.00
#
_symmetry.space_group_name_H-M   'P 1'
#
loop_
_entity.id
_entity.type
_entity.pdbx_description
1 polymer ?
#
loop_
_entity_poly.entity_id
_entity_poly.type
_entity_poly.pdbx_seq_one_letter_code
_entity_poly.pdbx_strand_id
1 'polypeptide(L)'
;MPAFGRRTRKDDSASKPQPADPPVSAAGDDPADGDEAVEGPFDIEDFDDPADAETARLDLGSVLIPMPAAGQVQVELTETGVPSAVWVVTPNGRFTIAAYAAPKTAGLWREVAGELADSLRKDSATVSIKDGPWGREVVGSASGAVRFIGVDGYRWMIRCVVNGPHETIDALTDEAREALADTVVRRGDTPLPVRTPLPVQLPEPMVQQLREAAAAQQAGEQAPDQPEAPAPSNEPAARRSTEGSAMQQLRSTSTGG
;
A
#
# COMPACT_ATOMS: atom_id res chain seq x y z
N MET A 1 -65.24 0.80 -26.90
CA MET A 1 -66.13 1.38 -25.86
C MET A 1 -66.18 0.40 -24.70
N PRO A 2 -65.82 0.79 -23.47
CA PRO A 2 -65.92 -0.10 -22.32
C PRO A 2 -67.35 -0.10 -21.78
N ALA A 3 -67.78 -1.19 -21.13
CA ALA A 3 -68.18 -1.14 -19.71
C ALA A 3 -68.89 -2.42 -19.20
N PHE A 4 -68.76 -2.58 -17.88
CA PHE A 4 -69.59 -3.34 -16.93
C PHE A 4 -69.37 -4.85 -16.77
N GLY A 5 -68.76 -5.19 -15.64
CA GLY A 5 -68.79 -6.52 -15.05
C GLY A 5 -69.93 -6.75 -14.07
N ARG A 6 -70.14 -8.01 -13.67
CA ARG A 6 -70.69 -8.42 -12.36
C ARG A 6 -70.59 -9.95 -12.17
N ARG A 7 -70.04 -10.36 -11.02
CA ARG A 7 -70.44 -11.42 -10.05
C ARG A 7 -71.14 -12.69 -10.63
N THR A 8 -70.95 -13.93 -10.15
CA THR A 8 -70.81 -14.43 -8.77
C THR A 8 -70.51 -15.94 -8.80
N ARG A 9 -69.90 -16.42 -7.72
CA ARG A 9 -69.62 -17.79 -7.29
C ARG A 9 -70.77 -18.80 -7.46
N LYS A 10 -70.43 -20.08 -7.68
CA LYS A 10 -70.91 -21.20 -6.85
C LYS A 10 -70.02 -22.45 -7.01
N ASP A 11 -69.43 -22.86 -5.90
CA ASP A 11 -68.71 -24.13 -5.69
C ASP A 11 -69.62 -25.34 -5.91
N ASP A 12 -69.06 -26.42 -6.45
CA ASP A 12 -69.54 -27.77 -6.21
C ASP A 12 -68.34 -28.66 -5.84
N SER A 13 -68.30 -29.05 -4.57
CA SER A 13 -67.37 -30.02 -4.00
C SER A 13 -68.14 -31.30 -3.73
N ALA A 14 -67.76 -32.40 -4.37
CA ALA A 14 -67.73 -33.73 -3.73
C ALA A 14 -67.11 -34.79 -4.65
N SER A 15 -66.00 -35.38 -4.18
CA SER A 15 -65.75 -36.83 -4.07
C SER A 15 -64.34 -37.26 -4.53
N LYS A 16 -63.52 -37.61 -3.52
CA LYS A 16 -62.29 -38.44 -3.54
C LYS A 16 -62.67 -39.93 -3.77
N PRO A 17 -61.76 -40.94 -3.91
CA PRO A 17 -60.28 -40.92 -3.86
C PRO A 17 -59.51 -41.89 -4.82
N GLN A 18 -58.16 -41.88 -4.68
CA GLN A 18 -57.17 -42.99 -4.82
C GLN A 18 -56.27 -42.99 -6.08
N PRO A 19 -55.06 -43.64 -6.10
CA PRO A 19 -53.98 -43.89 -5.11
C PRO A 19 -52.62 -43.23 -5.50
N ALA A 20 -51.59 -43.44 -4.67
CA ALA A 20 -50.22 -42.97 -4.84
C ALA A 20 -49.29 -43.99 -5.54
N ASP A 21 -48.32 -43.49 -6.32
CA ASP A 21 -46.96 -44.02 -6.55
C ASP A 21 -46.07 -42.91 -7.19
N PRO A 22 -44.72 -43.02 -7.22
CA PRO A 22 -43.77 -42.10 -6.56
C PRO A 22 -43.15 -41.01 -7.46
N PRO A 23 -42.47 -39.98 -6.92
CA PRO A 23 -41.58 -39.15 -7.72
C PRO A 23 -40.15 -39.70 -7.74
N VAL A 24 -39.66 -39.79 -8.97
CA VAL A 24 -38.30 -40.03 -9.44
C VAL A 24 -37.32 -38.94 -8.98
N SER A 25 -36.09 -39.36 -8.73
CA SER A 25 -34.90 -38.53 -8.45
C SER A 25 -34.74 -37.35 -9.40
N ALA A 26 -34.44 -36.19 -8.83
CA ALA A 26 -33.51 -35.24 -9.42
C ALA A 26 -32.29 -35.16 -8.49
N ALA A 27 -31.22 -35.84 -8.90
CA ALA A 27 -29.89 -35.59 -8.38
C ALA A 27 -29.52 -34.15 -8.76
N GLY A 28 -29.37 -33.28 -7.76
CA GLY A 28 -28.71 -32.00 -7.91
C GLY A 28 -27.22 -32.25 -7.87
N ASP A 29 -26.59 -32.20 -9.04
CA ASP A 29 -25.17 -31.95 -9.17
C ASP A 29 -25.04 -30.65 -9.93
N ASP A 30 -24.69 -29.59 -9.20
CA ASP A 30 -23.87 -28.50 -9.72
C ASP A 30 -22.94 -28.10 -8.57
N PRO A 31 -21.61 -28.11 -8.79
CA PRO A 31 -20.65 -27.72 -7.78
C PRO A 31 -20.75 -26.21 -7.59
N ALA A 32 -21.03 -25.76 -6.37
CA ALA A 32 -20.77 -24.37 -6.02
C ALA A 32 -19.24 -24.20 -5.97
N ASP A 33 -18.65 -23.69 -7.04
CA ASP A 33 -17.37 -22.98 -7.01
C ASP A 33 -17.47 -21.88 -5.94
N GLY A 34 -16.95 -22.17 -4.75
CA GLY A 34 -16.95 -21.26 -3.60
C GLY A 34 -15.71 -20.39 -3.59
N ASP A 35 -15.56 -19.52 -4.60
CA ASP A 35 -14.74 -18.30 -4.52
C ASP A 35 -15.66 -17.14 -4.06
N GLU A 36 -16.14 -17.20 -2.81
CA GLU A 36 -16.75 -16.08 -2.08
C GLU A 36 -15.95 -15.97 -0.76
N ALA A 37 -15.24 -14.89 -0.43
CA ALA A 37 -15.71 -13.52 -0.44
C ALA A 37 -14.57 -12.49 -0.64
N VAL A 38 -14.86 -11.44 -1.43
CA VAL A 38 -14.23 -10.13 -1.23
C VAL A 38 -15.07 -9.44 -0.15
N GLU A 39 -14.67 -9.55 1.11
CA GLU A 39 -15.33 -8.90 2.24
C GLU A 39 -14.40 -7.85 2.85
N GLY A 40 -14.97 -6.69 3.15
CA GLY A 40 -14.26 -5.47 3.56
C GLY A 40 -13.71 -4.64 2.38
N PRO A 41 -13.19 -3.42 2.61
CA PRO A 41 -12.91 -2.80 3.91
C PRO A 41 -14.16 -2.52 4.75
N PHE A 42 -13.99 -2.54 6.06
CA PHE A 42 -15.06 -2.45 7.05
C PHE A 42 -15.14 -1.06 7.66
N ASP A 43 -16.32 -0.66 8.11
CA ASP A 43 -16.45 0.40 9.12
C ASP A 43 -16.19 -0.19 10.50
N ILE A 44 -15.64 0.60 11.43
CA ILE A 44 -15.51 0.13 12.81
C ILE A 44 -16.87 -0.14 13.46
N GLU A 45 -17.93 0.52 12.99
CA GLU A 45 -19.30 0.28 13.44
C GLU A 45 -19.86 -1.08 12.99
N ASP A 46 -19.17 -1.81 12.10
CA ASP A 46 -19.56 -3.16 11.66
C ASP A 46 -19.20 -4.25 12.71
N PHE A 47 -18.39 -3.92 13.72
CA PHE A 47 -17.95 -4.84 14.78
C PHE A 47 -18.73 -4.62 16.08
N ASP A 48 -19.21 -5.72 16.69
CA ASP A 48 -19.89 -5.67 17.99
C ASP A 48 -18.94 -5.26 19.14
N ASP A 49 -17.69 -5.74 19.11
CA ASP A 49 -16.62 -5.36 20.03
C ASP A 49 -15.50 -4.64 19.24
N PRO A 50 -15.16 -3.37 19.56
CA PRO A 50 -14.09 -2.66 18.88
C PRO A 50 -12.71 -3.32 19.05
N ALA A 51 -12.51 -4.15 20.08
CA ALA A 51 -11.26 -4.89 20.27
C ALA A 51 -11.03 -5.95 19.17
N ASP A 52 -12.10 -6.48 18.57
CA ASP A 52 -12.00 -7.44 17.47
C ASP A 52 -11.45 -6.76 16.21
N ALA A 53 -11.82 -5.49 15.96
CA ALA A 53 -11.30 -4.69 14.86
C ALA A 53 -9.81 -4.37 15.00
N GLU A 54 -9.30 -4.30 16.24
CA GLU A 54 -7.88 -4.02 16.52
C GLU A 54 -7.00 -5.28 16.46
N THR A 55 -7.62 -6.47 16.48
CA THR A 55 -6.87 -7.72 16.51
C THR A 55 -6.13 -7.95 15.19
N ALA A 56 -4.82 -8.18 15.29
CA ALA A 56 -3.90 -8.42 14.15
C ALA A 56 -3.80 -7.26 13.13
N ARG A 57 -4.25 -6.04 13.49
CA ARG A 57 -4.14 -4.85 12.65
C ARG A 57 -3.25 -3.79 13.31
N LEU A 58 -2.55 -3.03 12.48
CA LEU A 58 -1.83 -1.83 12.87
C LEU A 58 -2.84 -0.67 12.98
N ASP A 59 -3.04 -0.16 14.19
CA ASP A 59 -3.89 1.02 14.41
C ASP A 59 -3.17 2.30 13.97
N LEU A 60 -3.69 2.95 12.92
CA LEU A 60 -3.24 4.24 12.42
C LEU A 60 -4.18 5.39 12.85
N GLY A 61 -4.94 5.21 13.92
CA GLY A 61 -5.94 6.15 14.42
C GLY A 61 -7.25 6.05 13.65
N SER A 62 -7.27 6.52 12.39
CA SER A 62 -8.49 6.54 11.57
C SER A 62 -8.64 5.33 10.64
N VAL A 63 -7.57 4.54 10.51
CA VAL A 63 -7.52 3.35 9.64
C VAL A 63 -6.74 2.28 10.38
N LEU A 64 -7.25 1.06 10.39
CA LEU A 64 -6.58 -0.10 10.95
C LEU A 64 -6.23 -1.01 9.79
N ILE A 65 -4.94 -1.23 9.55
CA ILE A 65 -4.46 -1.99 8.40
C ILE A 65 -3.82 -3.30 8.84
N PRO A 66 -4.10 -4.43 8.18
CA PRO A 66 -3.41 -5.68 8.47
C PRO A 66 -1.97 -5.56 7.98
N MET A 67 -1.04 -6.16 8.71
CA MET A 67 0.37 -6.17 8.33
C MET A 67 0.69 -7.46 7.57
N PRO A 68 1.10 -7.38 6.28
CA PRO A 68 1.59 -8.56 5.58
C PRO A 68 2.78 -9.18 6.32
N ALA A 69 2.91 -10.50 6.31
CA ALA A 69 3.96 -11.21 7.05
C ALA A 69 5.39 -10.76 6.71
N ALA A 70 5.62 -10.30 5.47
CA ALA A 70 6.89 -9.74 4.99
C ALA A 70 6.89 -8.21 4.88
N GLY A 71 5.82 -7.54 5.33
CA GLY A 71 5.64 -6.10 5.21
C GLY A 71 6.42 -5.31 6.25
N GLN A 72 7.21 -4.34 5.80
CA GLN A 72 7.85 -3.35 6.66
C GLN A 72 7.10 -2.03 6.56
N VAL A 73 7.01 -1.29 7.67
CA VAL A 73 6.32 0.00 7.68
C VAL A 73 7.32 1.14 7.54
N GLN A 74 7.10 1.99 6.54
CA GLN A 74 7.81 3.25 6.35
C GLN A 74 6.85 4.42 6.52
N VAL A 75 7.21 5.35 7.39
CA VAL A 75 6.40 6.55 7.68
C VAL A 75 6.90 7.71 6.84
N GLU A 76 5.96 8.42 6.22
CA GLU A 76 6.20 9.73 5.65
C GLU A 76 5.67 10.81 6.62
N LEU A 77 6.55 11.71 7.04
CA LEU A 77 6.23 12.83 7.91
C LEU A 77 6.07 14.11 7.07
N THR A 78 5.17 14.99 7.48
CA THR A 78 5.10 16.37 6.97
C THR A 78 6.33 17.18 7.41
N GLU A 79 6.52 18.37 6.84
CA GLU A 79 7.56 19.33 7.26
C GLU A 79 7.43 19.71 8.75
N THR A 80 6.21 19.65 9.30
CA THR A 80 5.92 19.90 10.71
C THR A 80 6.12 18.66 11.61
N GLY A 81 6.60 17.54 11.04
CA GLY A 81 6.88 16.31 11.76
C GLY A 81 5.64 15.47 12.08
N VAL A 82 4.51 15.72 11.43
CA VAL A 82 3.26 14.97 11.64
C VAL A 82 3.21 13.81 10.63
N PRO A 83 2.86 12.57 11.03
CA PRO A 83 2.65 11.47 10.09
C PRO A 83 1.61 11.84 9.03
N SER A 84 2.03 11.85 7.77
CA SER A 84 1.18 12.16 6.61
C SER A 84 0.68 10.89 5.93
N ALA A 85 1.57 9.90 5.76
CA ALA A 85 1.25 8.65 5.10
C ALA A 85 2.09 7.50 5.68
N VAL A 86 1.55 6.30 5.57
CA VAL A 86 2.22 5.06 5.98
C VAL A 86 2.32 4.14 4.78
N TRP A 87 3.54 3.79 4.43
CA TRP A 87 3.87 2.88 3.33
C TRP A 87 4.17 1.50 3.90
N VAL A 88 3.48 0.48 3.40
CA VAL A 88 3.83 -0.91 3.59
C VAL A 88 4.76 -1.32 2.46
N VAL A 89 5.99 -1.68 2.81
CA VAL A 89 7.05 -2.08 1.88
C VAL A 89 7.17 -3.59 1.91
N THR A 90 7.09 -4.23 0.75
CA THR A 90 7.20 -5.68 0.57
C THR A 90 8.28 -5.99 -0.46
N PRO A 91 8.69 -7.26 -0.64
CA PRO A 91 9.66 -7.62 -1.69
C PRO A 91 9.20 -7.27 -3.11
N ASN A 92 7.89 -7.14 -3.32
CA ASN A 92 7.29 -6.86 -4.63
C ASN A 92 7.14 -5.35 -4.91
N GLY A 93 7.33 -4.49 -3.91
CA GLY A 93 7.28 -3.04 -4.02
C GLY A 93 6.69 -2.40 -2.77
N ARG A 94 5.84 -1.39 -2.91
CA ARG A 94 5.19 -0.76 -1.75
C ARG A 94 3.78 -0.30 -2.05
N PHE A 95 2.93 -0.31 -1.03
CA PHE A 95 1.60 0.27 -1.12
C PHE A 95 1.28 1.12 0.11
N THR A 96 0.33 2.03 -0.02
CA THR A 96 -0.21 2.82 1.09
C THR A 96 -1.72 2.81 1.02
N ILE A 97 -2.37 2.80 2.18
CA ILE A 97 -3.83 2.84 2.32
C ILE A 97 -4.16 4.08 3.12
N ALA A 98 -4.91 5.00 2.51
CA ALA A 98 -5.34 6.24 3.15
C ALA A 98 -6.86 6.37 3.07
N ALA A 99 -7.50 6.77 4.17
CA ALA A 99 -8.92 7.06 4.22
C ALA A 99 -9.18 8.57 4.13
N TYR A 100 -10.30 8.93 3.51
CA TYR A 100 -10.76 10.29 3.30
C TYR A 100 -12.20 10.42 3.76
N ALA A 101 -12.58 11.59 4.27
CA ALA A 101 -13.97 11.90 4.54
C ALA A 101 -14.77 11.93 3.23
N ALA A 102 -15.91 11.26 3.21
CA ALA A 102 -16.79 11.18 2.05
C ALA A 102 -18.24 11.56 2.41
N PRO A 103 -19.10 11.83 1.40
CA PRO A 103 -20.54 11.95 1.61
C PRO A 103 -21.15 10.63 2.13
N LYS A 104 -22.41 10.68 2.57
CA LYS A 104 -23.18 9.48 2.90
C LYS A 104 -23.49 8.60 1.67
N THR A 105 -23.39 9.17 0.48
CA THR A 105 -23.63 8.50 -0.79
C THR A 105 -22.31 7.99 -1.37
N ALA A 106 -22.31 6.76 -1.87
CA ALA A 106 -21.16 6.22 -2.61
C ALA A 106 -20.93 6.97 -3.94
N GLY A 107 -19.72 6.85 -4.49
CA GLY A 107 -19.35 7.40 -5.80
C GLY A 107 -18.20 8.40 -5.78
N LEU A 108 -17.68 8.78 -4.60
CA LEU A 108 -16.55 9.70 -4.51
C LEU A 108 -15.31 9.12 -5.20
N TRP A 109 -15.05 7.82 -5.02
CA TRP A 109 -13.95 7.15 -5.71
C TRP A 109 -14.04 7.29 -7.23
N ARG A 110 -15.26 7.21 -7.80
CA ARG A 110 -15.45 7.33 -9.25
C ARG A 110 -14.97 8.67 -9.80
N GLU A 111 -15.22 9.75 -9.07
CA GLU A 111 -14.78 11.11 -9.41
C GLU A 111 -13.26 11.23 -9.24
N VAL A 112 -12.74 10.80 -8.09
CA VAL A 112 -11.30 10.82 -7.78
C VAL A 112 -10.49 9.99 -8.77
N ALA A 113 -10.96 8.82 -9.17
CA ALA A 113 -10.33 7.97 -10.18
C ALA A 113 -10.24 8.67 -11.55
N GLY A 114 -11.27 9.43 -11.93
CA GLY A 114 -11.25 10.24 -13.16
C GLY A 114 -10.15 11.30 -13.11
N GLU A 115 -10.08 12.06 -12.03
CA GLU A 115 -9.06 13.09 -11.82
C GLU A 115 -7.64 12.52 -11.76
N LEU A 116 -7.45 11.37 -11.09
CA LEU A 116 -6.17 10.67 -11.03
C LEU A 116 -5.73 10.20 -12.42
N ALA A 117 -6.65 9.61 -13.20
CA ALA A 117 -6.35 9.18 -14.56
C ALA A 117 -5.95 10.37 -15.45
N ASP A 118 -6.65 11.50 -15.35
CA ASP A 118 -6.31 12.72 -16.09
C ASP A 118 -4.97 13.33 -15.66
N SER A 119 -4.65 13.24 -14.36
CA SER A 119 -3.36 13.72 -13.84
C SER A 119 -2.21 12.86 -14.38
N LEU A 120 -2.32 11.54 -14.31
CA LEU A 120 -1.31 10.62 -14.86
C LEU A 120 -1.10 10.79 -16.37
N ARG A 121 -2.16 11.07 -17.13
CA ARG A 121 -2.06 11.34 -18.57
C ARG A 121 -1.25 12.62 -18.85
N LYS A 122 -1.40 13.65 -18.01
CA LYS A 122 -0.62 14.89 -18.13
C LYS A 122 0.85 14.66 -17.81
N ASP A 123 1.15 13.76 -16.87
CA ASP A 123 2.51 13.38 -16.50
C ASP A 123 3.15 12.38 -17.49
N SER A 124 2.58 12.25 -18.69
CA SER A 124 3.07 11.38 -19.77
C SER A 124 3.16 9.89 -19.41
N ALA A 125 2.40 9.45 -18.39
CA ALA A 125 2.23 8.03 -18.12
C ALA A 125 1.23 7.41 -19.11
N THR A 126 1.46 6.16 -19.51
CA THR A 126 0.43 5.36 -20.15
C THR A 126 -0.63 5.02 -19.12
N VAL A 127 -1.88 5.43 -19.35
CA VAL A 127 -2.97 5.24 -18.38
C VAL A 127 -4.00 4.28 -18.93
N SER A 128 -4.36 3.27 -18.13
CA SER A 128 -5.47 2.35 -18.40
C SER A 128 -6.38 2.28 -17.18
N ILE A 129 -7.65 1.95 -17.43
CA ILE A 129 -8.61 1.66 -16.36
C ILE A 129 -8.85 0.15 -16.39
N LYS A 130 -8.74 -0.49 -15.24
CA LYS A 130 -9.03 -1.92 -15.08
C LYS A 130 -10.18 -2.10 -14.09
N ASP A 131 -10.98 -3.14 -14.28
CA ASP A 131 -11.99 -3.53 -13.29
C ASP A 131 -11.31 -4.35 -12.19
N GLY A 132 -11.62 -4.01 -10.94
CA GLY A 132 -11.17 -4.70 -9.74
C GLY A 132 -12.32 -4.99 -8.79
N PRO A 133 -12.04 -5.60 -7.63
CA PRO A 133 -13.07 -6.11 -6.72
C PRO A 133 -14.07 -5.05 -6.22
N TRP A 134 -13.60 -3.83 -5.97
CA TRP A 134 -14.42 -2.71 -5.50
C TRP A 134 -14.81 -1.72 -6.62
N GLY A 135 -14.61 -2.12 -7.87
CA GLY A 135 -14.89 -1.30 -9.05
C GLY A 135 -13.64 -0.89 -9.80
N ARG A 136 -13.70 0.26 -10.48
CA ARG A 136 -12.66 0.69 -11.42
C ARG A 136 -11.38 1.09 -10.70
N GLU A 137 -10.26 0.59 -11.17
CA GLU A 137 -8.91 0.92 -10.72
C GLU A 137 -8.16 1.69 -11.82
N VAL A 138 -7.32 2.64 -11.42
CA VAL A 138 -6.51 3.43 -12.35
C VAL A 138 -5.10 2.86 -12.39
N VAL A 139 -4.62 2.46 -13.56
CA VAL A 139 -3.27 1.93 -13.74
C VAL A 139 -2.45 2.90 -14.59
N GLY A 140 -1.38 3.42 -14.01
CA GLY A 140 -0.37 4.22 -14.68
C GLY A 140 0.91 3.42 -14.93
N SER A 141 1.50 3.59 -16.10
CA SER A 141 2.75 2.95 -16.50
C SER A 141 3.70 3.98 -17.11
N ALA A 142 4.86 4.15 -16.47
CA ALA A 142 5.96 4.98 -16.95
C ALA A 142 7.30 4.26 -16.68
N SER A 143 8.24 4.89 -15.98
CA SER A 143 9.48 4.24 -15.52
C SER A 143 9.23 3.07 -14.55
N GLY A 144 8.11 3.11 -13.83
CA GLY A 144 7.57 2.00 -13.05
C GLY A 144 6.06 1.87 -13.25
N ALA A 145 5.43 0.98 -12.49
CA ALA A 145 3.99 0.80 -12.48
C ALA A 145 3.37 1.39 -11.21
N VAL A 146 2.25 2.08 -11.39
CA VAL A 146 1.42 2.56 -10.29
C VAL A 146 -0.02 2.13 -10.52
N ARG A 147 -0.68 1.67 -9.47
CA ARG A 147 -2.11 1.33 -9.50
C ARG A 147 -2.81 2.01 -8.34
N PHE A 148 -3.94 2.62 -8.63
CA PHE A 148 -4.80 3.23 -7.64
C PHE A 148 -6.08 2.40 -7.53
N ILE A 149 -6.33 1.90 -6.32
CA ILE A 149 -7.52 1.15 -5.94
C ILE A 149 -8.29 2.03 -4.96
N GLY A 150 -9.60 2.10 -5.07
CA GLY A 150 -10.37 2.83 -4.09
C GLY A 150 -11.72 2.21 -3.81
N VAL A 151 -12.19 2.47 -2.61
CA VAL A 151 -13.38 1.84 -2.04
C VAL A 151 -14.20 2.92 -1.35
N ASP A 152 -15.47 3.04 -1.73
CA ASP A 152 -16.40 3.96 -1.10
C ASP A 152 -17.15 3.23 0.03
N GLY A 153 -17.12 3.81 1.23
CA GLY A 153 -17.89 3.34 2.39
C GLY A 153 -18.87 4.41 2.89
N TYR A 154 -19.50 4.17 4.05
CA TYR A 154 -20.44 5.12 4.62
C TYR A 154 -19.71 6.31 5.25
N ARG A 155 -19.71 7.47 4.56
CA ARG A 155 -19.06 8.72 5.01
C ARG A 155 -17.54 8.69 5.00
N TRP A 156 -16.93 7.67 4.40
CA TRP A 156 -15.50 7.56 4.16
C TRP A 156 -15.22 6.96 2.77
N MET A 157 -14.01 7.17 2.27
CA MET A 157 -13.50 6.54 1.05
C MET A 157 -12.04 6.17 1.27
N ILE A 158 -11.66 4.94 0.95
CA ILE A 158 -10.27 4.50 0.95
C ILE A 158 -9.67 4.70 -0.42
N ARG A 159 -8.43 5.20 -0.45
CA ARG A 159 -7.54 5.14 -1.61
C ARG A 159 -6.29 4.36 -1.24
N CYS A 160 -6.11 3.24 -1.91
CA CYS A 160 -4.85 2.51 -1.92
C CYS A 160 -4.02 2.88 -3.14
N VAL A 161 -2.74 3.16 -2.92
CA VAL A 161 -1.77 3.43 -3.99
C VAL A 161 -0.72 2.35 -3.94
N VAL A 162 -0.63 1.57 -5.01
CA VAL A 162 0.31 0.48 -5.20
C VAL A 162 1.40 0.94 -6.16
N ASN A 163 2.67 0.84 -5.77
CA ASN A 163 3.80 1.33 -6.56
C ASN A 163 4.93 0.29 -6.55
N GLY A 164 5.38 -0.11 -7.75
CA GLY A 164 6.43 -1.11 -7.88
C GLY A 164 6.94 -1.31 -9.30
N PRO A 165 7.90 -2.22 -9.48
CA PRO A 165 8.36 -2.67 -10.80
C PRO A 165 7.21 -3.29 -11.62
N HIS A 166 7.28 -3.18 -12.95
CA HIS A 166 6.29 -3.76 -13.86
C HIS A 166 6.15 -5.29 -13.70
N GLU A 167 7.24 -5.97 -13.32
CA GLU A 167 7.31 -7.42 -13.20
C GLU A 167 6.57 -7.95 -11.97
N THR A 168 6.53 -7.18 -10.88
CA THR A 168 5.99 -7.60 -9.58
C THR A 168 4.72 -6.85 -9.18
N ILE A 169 4.27 -5.88 -9.98
CA ILE A 169 3.13 -5.02 -9.64
C ILE A 169 1.82 -5.78 -9.47
N ASP A 170 1.59 -6.84 -10.25
CA ASP A 170 0.35 -7.62 -10.13
C ASP A 170 0.35 -8.44 -8.83
N ALA A 171 1.46 -9.07 -8.46
CA ALA A 171 1.61 -9.74 -7.16
C ALA A 171 1.45 -8.76 -5.97
N LEU A 172 2.07 -7.58 -6.07
CA LEU A 172 1.91 -6.51 -5.08
C LEU A 172 0.46 -5.99 -5.01
N THR A 173 -0.24 -5.97 -6.14
CA THR A 173 -1.64 -5.57 -6.20
C THR A 173 -2.51 -6.56 -5.43
N ASP A 174 -2.23 -7.86 -5.55
CA ASP A 174 -2.97 -8.88 -4.82
C ASP A 174 -2.68 -8.82 -3.31
N GLU A 175 -1.42 -8.62 -2.90
CA GLU A 175 -1.07 -8.34 -1.50
C GLU A 175 -1.81 -7.11 -0.95
N ALA A 176 -1.88 -6.03 -1.74
CA ALA A 176 -2.57 -4.81 -1.34
C ALA A 176 -4.10 -5.01 -1.27
N ARG A 177 -4.67 -5.88 -2.10
CA ARG A 177 -6.10 -6.24 -2.06
C ARG A 177 -6.43 -7.09 -0.85
N GLU A 178 -5.59 -8.07 -0.52
CA GLU A 178 -5.73 -8.85 0.72
C GLU A 178 -5.69 -7.92 1.94
N ALA A 179 -4.75 -6.96 1.95
CA ALA A 179 -4.68 -5.98 3.02
C ALA A 179 -5.89 -5.03 3.06
N LEU A 180 -6.42 -4.63 1.90
CA LEU A 180 -7.61 -3.79 1.80
C LEU A 180 -8.87 -4.49 2.26
N ALA A 181 -9.04 -5.77 1.89
CA ALA A 181 -10.17 -6.59 2.33
C ALA A 181 -10.23 -6.62 3.86
N ASP A 182 -9.08 -6.81 4.52
CA ASP A 182 -9.02 -6.79 5.98
C ASP A 182 -8.64 -5.41 6.56
N THR A 183 -8.99 -4.29 5.91
CA THR A 183 -8.82 -2.95 6.49
C THR A 183 -10.09 -2.50 7.21
N VAL A 184 -9.96 -1.84 8.38
CA VAL A 184 -11.08 -1.18 9.08
C VAL A 184 -10.89 0.34 9.05
N VAL A 185 -11.97 1.08 8.82
CA VAL A 185 -12.00 2.54 8.88
C VAL A 185 -12.68 3.00 10.16
N ARG A 186 -11.94 3.77 10.97
CA ARG A 186 -12.44 4.48 12.15
C ARG A 186 -12.59 5.95 11.79
N ARG A 187 -13.67 6.30 11.09
CA ARG A 187 -13.92 7.70 10.68
C ARG A 187 -14.14 8.64 11.87
N GLY A 188 -14.77 8.13 12.93
CA GLY A 188 -15.22 8.92 14.07
C GLY A 188 -16.36 9.89 13.73
N ASP A 189 -16.81 10.61 14.76
CA ASP A 189 -17.99 11.48 14.67
C ASP A 189 -17.71 12.89 14.14
N THR A 190 -16.46 13.32 14.22
CA THR A 190 -16.06 14.69 13.87
C THR A 190 -16.48 15.02 12.43
N PRO A 191 -17.21 16.13 12.20
CA PRO A 191 -17.55 16.56 10.86
C PRO A 191 -16.30 17.08 10.15
N LEU A 192 -15.98 16.46 9.01
CA LEU A 192 -14.87 16.84 8.15
C LEU A 192 -15.42 17.17 6.76
N PRO A 193 -14.85 18.17 6.06
CA PRO A 193 -15.18 18.43 4.67
C PRO A 193 -14.93 17.18 3.80
N VAL A 194 -15.73 17.03 2.76
CA VAL A 194 -15.57 15.94 1.79
C VAL A 194 -14.19 16.04 1.13
N ARG A 195 -13.51 14.90 0.96
CA ARG A 195 -12.14 14.74 0.44
C ARG A 195 -11.02 15.20 1.37
N THR A 196 -11.34 15.56 2.61
CA THR A 196 -10.30 15.78 3.64
C THR A 196 -9.70 14.42 4.06
N PRO A 197 -8.37 14.24 4.06
CA PRO A 197 -7.74 13.03 4.57
C PRO A 197 -8.07 12.84 6.05
N LEU A 198 -8.37 11.61 6.44
CA LEU A 198 -8.56 11.27 7.85
C LEU A 198 -7.20 11.27 8.57
N PRO A 199 -7.14 11.73 9.83
CA PRO A 199 -5.88 11.87 10.55
C PRO A 199 -5.22 10.51 10.80
N VAL A 200 -3.94 10.41 10.45
CA VAL A 200 -3.10 9.25 10.72
C VAL A 200 -2.37 9.47 12.03
N GLN A 201 -2.44 8.49 12.92
CA GLN A 201 -1.74 8.48 14.21
C GLN A 201 -0.90 7.22 14.29
N LEU A 202 0.40 7.36 14.55
CA LEU A 202 1.26 6.20 14.71
C LEU A 202 1.18 5.68 16.14
N PRO A 203 1.23 4.36 16.36
CA PRO A 203 1.36 3.80 17.69
C PRO A 203 2.62 4.31 18.40
N GLU A 204 2.51 4.66 19.68
CA GLU A 204 3.65 5.11 20.51
C GLU A 204 4.90 4.21 20.41
N PRO A 205 4.83 2.86 20.41
CA PRO A 205 6.03 2.04 20.24
C PRO A 205 6.76 2.32 18.93
N MET A 206 6.04 2.57 17.84
CA MET A 206 6.63 2.86 16.53
C MET A 206 7.23 4.26 16.49
N VAL A 207 6.56 5.24 17.11
CA VAL A 207 7.10 6.60 17.26
C VAL A 207 8.41 6.56 18.06
N GLN A 208 8.46 5.77 19.13
CA GLN A 208 9.66 5.63 19.95
C GLN A 208 10.83 5.01 19.15
N GLN A 209 10.57 3.93 18.42
CA GLN A 209 11.58 3.31 17.54
C GLN A 209 12.12 4.30 16.49
N LEU A 210 11.24 5.13 15.91
CA LEU A 210 11.65 6.15 14.94
C LEU A 210 12.54 7.23 15.58
N ARG A 211 12.23 7.66 16.81
CA ARG A 211 13.07 8.61 17.58
C ARG A 211 14.44 8.01 17.89
N GLU A 212 14.50 6.75 18.31
CA GLU A 212 15.74 6.04 18.63
C GLU A 212 16.64 5.88 17.40
N ALA A 213 16.06 5.51 16.26
CA ALA A 213 16.78 5.41 14.99
C ALA A 213 17.33 6.77 14.53
N ALA A 214 16.56 7.85 14.66
CA ALA A 214 17.01 9.20 14.33
C ALA A 214 18.15 9.68 15.25
N ALA A 215 18.07 9.39 16.56
CA ALA A 215 19.12 9.73 17.52
C ALA A 215 20.43 8.97 17.24
N ALA A 216 20.33 7.69 16.85
CA ALA A 216 21.49 6.88 16.48
C ALA A 216 22.20 7.40 15.22
N GLN A 217 21.44 7.87 14.21
CA GLN A 217 22.00 8.48 12.99
C GLN A 217 22.73 9.80 13.32
N GLN A 218 22.13 10.66 14.13
CA GLN A 218 22.76 11.92 14.55
C GLN A 218 24.04 11.71 15.38
N ALA A 219 24.07 10.67 16.22
CA ALA A 219 25.26 10.31 16.98
C ALA A 219 26.38 9.74 16.09
N GLY A 220 26.03 9.06 14.99
CA GLY A 220 26.98 8.59 13.97
C GLY A 220 27.60 9.72 13.14
N GLU A 221 26.80 10.74 12.78
CA GLU A 221 27.28 11.94 12.08
C GLU A 221 28.06 12.92 12.98
N GLN A 222 27.91 12.83 14.30
CA GLN A 222 28.64 13.64 15.29
C GLN A 222 29.85 12.93 15.90
N ALA A 223 30.21 11.73 15.41
CA ALA A 223 31.53 11.17 15.69
C ALA A 223 32.57 12.17 15.15
N PRO A 224 33.37 12.83 16.02
CA PRO A 224 34.32 13.82 15.55
C PRO A 224 35.30 13.13 14.62
N ASP A 225 35.50 13.71 13.44
CA ASP A 225 36.72 13.58 12.65
C ASP A 225 37.86 13.67 13.67
N GLN A 226 38.44 12.52 14.04
CA GLN A 226 39.57 12.52 14.95
C GLN A 226 40.62 13.36 14.24
N PRO A 227 41.08 14.50 14.79
CA PRO A 227 42.23 15.17 14.20
C PRO A 227 43.35 14.14 14.20
N GLU A 228 43.74 13.75 12.99
CA GLU A 228 44.85 12.87 12.70
C GLU A 228 46.02 13.30 13.59
N ALA A 229 46.33 12.48 14.59
CA ALA A 229 47.48 12.72 15.44
C ALA A 229 48.70 12.84 14.52
N PRO A 230 49.49 13.93 14.58
CA PRO A 230 50.64 14.07 13.70
C PRO A 230 51.56 12.87 13.96
N ALA A 231 51.77 12.08 12.91
CA ALA A 231 52.68 10.95 12.92
C ALA A 231 54.03 11.36 13.52
N PRO A 232 54.67 10.53 14.36
CA PRO A 232 56.03 10.82 14.82
C PRO A 232 56.95 10.90 13.60
N SER A 233 57.60 12.04 13.48
CA SER A 233 58.58 12.39 12.45
C SER A 233 59.56 11.24 12.19
N ASN A 234 59.37 10.52 11.10
CA ASN A 234 60.38 9.58 10.62
C ASN A 234 61.43 10.41 9.85
N GLU A 235 62.49 10.78 10.55
CA GLU A 235 63.72 11.34 9.99
C GLU A 235 64.16 10.56 8.75
N PRO A 236 64.24 11.16 7.55
CA PRO A 236 65.07 10.61 6.51
C PRO A 236 66.52 10.95 6.86
N ALA A 237 67.26 9.92 7.30
CA ALA A 237 68.69 9.96 7.49
C ALA A 237 69.38 10.47 6.21
N ALA A 238 69.68 11.76 6.20
CA ALA A 238 70.58 12.38 5.23
C ALA A 238 71.97 11.77 5.43
N ARG A 239 72.29 10.78 4.59
CA ARG A 239 73.67 10.30 4.45
C ARG A 239 74.49 11.45 3.89
N ARG A 240 75.30 12.01 4.79
CA ARG A 240 76.35 12.99 4.58
C ARG A 240 77.30 12.47 3.49
N SER A 241 77.40 13.18 2.38
CA SER A 241 78.52 13.05 1.46
C SER A 241 79.78 13.53 2.17
N THR A 242 80.76 12.64 2.32
CA THR A 242 82.17 13.00 2.58
C THR A 242 83.01 12.21 1.59
N GLU A 243 83.67 12.94 0.71
CA GLU A 243 84.99 12.67 0.12
C GLU A 243 85.43 11.22 -0.14
N GLY A 244 85.85 10.96 -1.39
CA GLY A 244 86.97 10.04 -1.62
C GLY A 244 86.92 9.23 -2.91
N SER A 245 87.65 9.71 -3.91
CA SER A 245 88.35 8.93 -4.95
C SER A 245 87.61 7.81 -5.70
N ALA A 246 87.35 8.07 -7.00
CA ALA A 246 87.59 7.08 -8.06
C ALA A 246 87.78 7.76 -9.43
N MET A 247 88.96 8.38 -9.62
CA MET A 247 89.59 8.38 -10.95
C MET A 247 89.91 6.93 -11.31
N GLN A 248 89.37 6.37 -12.40
CA GLN A 248 90.15 5.54 -13.32
C GLN A 248 89.35 5.27 -14.63
N GLN A 249 89.74 6.01 -15.67
CA GLN A 249 90.04 5.50 -17.01
C GLN A 249 88.89 4.92 -17.89
N LEU A 250 88.56 5.64 -18.97
CA LEU A 250 89.02 5.39 -20.35
C LEU A 250 88.38 4.16 -21.01
N ARG A 251 87.45 4.42 -21.93
CA ARG A 251 87.50 4.06 -23.37
C ARG A 251 86.17 4.48 -23.99
N SER A 252 86.18 5.51 -24.83
CA SER A 252 86.27 5.38 -26.28
C SER A 252 84.95 4.96 -26.94
N THR A 253 84.40 5.94 -27.69
CA THR A 253 83.91 5.82 -29.08
C THR A 253 82.62 5.04 -29.31
N SER A 254 81.54 5.70 -29.74
CA SER A 254 81.25 6.05 -31.16
C SER A 254 80.19 5.09 -31.69
N THR A 255 78.94 5.55 -31.84
CA THR A 255 78.34 5.94 -33.13
C THR A 255 77.70 4.78 -33.87
N GLY A 256 76.39 4.95 -34.12
CA GLY A 256 75.80 4.63 -35.41
C GLY A 256 75.01 3.32 -35.47
N GLY A 257 73.75 3.46 -35.87
CA GLY A 257 72.90 2.36 -36.32
C GLY A 257 71.45 2.54 -35.90
#